data_AF-A0A8J5JIR4-F1
#
_entry.id   AF-A0A8J5JIR4-F1
#
_cell.length_a   1.000
_cell.length_b   1.000
_cell.length_c   1.000
_cell.angle_alpha   90.00
_cell.angle_beta   90.00
_cell.angle_gamma   90.00
#
_symmetry.space_group_name_H-M   'P 1'
#
loop_
_entity.id
_entity.type
_entity.pdbx_description
1 polymer ?
#
loop_
_entity_poly.entity_id
_entity_poly.type
_entity_poly.pdbx_seq_one_letter_code
_entity_poly.pdbx_strand_id
1 'polypeptide(L)'
;MAFCGYKLSLCVLIISVWGLFQLLIMGVFFYTENASFLEDLPIDGTFENTKNYMDLVRRGFKTNAFNCFIAACLYIATLGVSAWQFYLNQKTTYQV
;
A
#
# COMPACT_ATOMS: atom_id res chain seq x y z
N MET A 1 -2.58 -4.06 26.89
CA MET A 1 -2.47 -5.55 26.89
C MET A 1 -1.90 -5.94 25.55
N ALA A 2 -0.85 -6.75 25.51
CA ALA A 2 -0.32 -7.23 24.23
C ALA A 2 -1.28 -8.30 23.70
N PHE A 3 -1.84 -8.07 22.51
CA PHE A 3 -2.84 -8.98 21.91
C PHE A 3 -2.18 -10.02 20.99
N CYS A 4 -0.95 -9.76 20.56
CA CYS A 4 -0.24 -10.51 19.54
C CYS A 4 1.14 -10.93 20.06
N GLY A 5 1.53 -12.20 19.87
CA GLY A 5 2.83 -12.74 20.32
C GLY A 5 4.02 -12.11 19.60
N TYR A 6 5.20 -12.11 20.26
CA TYR A 6 6.46 -11.50 19.80
C TYR A 6 6.84 -11.87 18.35
N LYS A 7 6.71 -13.15 17.97
CA LYS A 7 7.08 -13.64 16.63
C LYS A 7 6.16 -13.09 15.52
N LEU A 8 4.85 -13.01 15.78
CA LEU A 8 3.87 -12.51 14.82
C LEU A 8 4.02 -10.98 14.66
N SER A 9 4.29 -10.26 15.75
CA SER A 9 4.53 -8.81 15.73
C SER A 9 5.73 -8.43 14.86
N LEU A 10 6.82 -9.22 14.91
CA LEU A 10 8.01 -9.02 14.09
C LEU A 10 7.73 -9.24 12.60
N CYS A 11 6.98 -10.29 12.27
CA CYS A 11 6.57 -10.59 10.89
C CYS A 11 5.71 -9.46 10.31
N VAL A 12 4.69 -9.00 11.04
CA VAL A 12 3.80 -7.90 10.61
C VAL A 12 4.58 -6.60 10.42
N LEU A 13 5.60 -6.33 11.23
CA LEU A 13 6.43 -5.14 11.11
C LEU A 13 7.25 -5.18 9.80
N ILE A 14 7.90 -6.31 9.50
CA ILE A 14 8.68 -6.48 8.27
C ILE A 14 7.79 -6.36 7.02
N ILE A 15 6.64 -7.06 7.03
CA ILE A 15 5.68 -7.00 5.92
C ILE A 15 5.14 -5.58 5.76
N SER A 16 4.87 -4.87 6.86
CA SER A 16 4.35 -3.50 6.78
C SER A 16 5.36 -2.52 6.18
N VAL A 17 6.65 -2.67 6.53
CA VAL A 17 7.73 -1.87 5.93
C VAL A 17 7.83 -2.16 4.43
N TRP A 18 7.86 -3.44 4.05
CA TRP A 18 7.94 -3.85 2.65
C TRP A 18 6.76 -3.33 1.82
N GLY A 19 5.53 -3.55 2.30
CA GLY A 19 4.31 -3.09 1.64
C GLY A 19 4.25 -1.58 1.50
N LEU A 20 4.72 -0.84 2.50
CA LEU A 20 4.78 0.62 2.44
C LEU A 20 5.67 1.11 1.30
N PHE A 21 6.91 0.59 1.20
CA PHE A 21 7.83 0.99 0.13
C PHE A 21 7.27 0.67 -1.25
N GLN A 22 6.73 -0.53 -1.44
CA GLN A 22 6.16 -0.95 -2.72
C GLN A 22 4.96 -0.07 -3.12
N LEU A 23 4.01 0.17 -2.21
CA LEU A 23 2.82 0.97 -2.50
C LEU A 23 3.12 2.44 -2.74
N LEU A 24 4.12 3.02 -2.05
CA LEU A 24 4.55 4.40 -2.29
C LEU A 24 5.16 4.57 -3.67
N ILE A 25 6.07 3.66 -4.06
CA ILE A 25 6.71 3.70 -5.38
C ILE A 25 5.65 3.54 -6.48
N MET A 26 4.74 2.56 -6.35
CA MET A 26 3.65 2.38 -7.31
C MET A 26 2.71 3.59 -7.36
N GLY A 27 2.34 4.17 -6.21
CA GLY A 27 1.49 5.36 -6.17
C GLY A 27 2.10 6.56 -6.92
N VAL A 28 3.41 6.77 -6.79
CA VAL A 28 4.12 7.83 -7.54
C VAL A 28 4.16 7.53 -9.03
N PHE A 29 4.38 6.28 -9.43
CA PHE A 29 4.37 5.89 -10.84
C PHE A 29 2.99 6.01 -11.49
N PHE A 30 1.92 5.70 -10.75
CA PHE A 30 0.55 5.93 -11.23
C PHE A 30 0.21 7.42 -11.28
N TYR A 31 0.69 8.25 -10.34
CA TYR A 31 0.48 9.70 -10.35
C TYR A 31 1.16 10.40 -11.54
N THR A 32 2.28 9.85 -12.01
CA THR A 32 3.04 10.37 -13.16
C THR A 32 2.57 9.79 -14.51
N GLU A 33 1.45 9.06 -14.53
CA GLU A 33 0.83 8.48 -15.74
C GLU A 33 1.83 7.65 -16.58
N ASN A 34 2.66 6.81 -15.93
CA ASN A 34 3.66 6.01 -16.66
C ASN A 34 3.02 4.96 -17.57
N ALA A 35 3.47 4.92 -18.83
CA ALA A 35 2.97 3.98 -19.85
C ALA A 35 3.18 2.50 -19.48
N SER A 36 4.16 2.16 -18.64
CA SER A 36 4.42 0.78 -18.21
C SER A 36 3.30 0.18 -17.36
N PHE A 37 2.46 1.01 -16.71
CA PHE A 37 1.36 0.57 -15.85
C PHE A 37 -0.01 0.62 -16.56
N LEU A 38 -0.01 0.83 -17.88
CA LEU A 38 -1.24 0.91 -18.67
C LEU A 38 -2.00 -0.42 -18.70
N GLU A 39 -1.29 -1.55 -18.70
CA GLU A 39 -1.87 -2.91 -18.70
C GLU A 39 -2.58 -3.25 -17.38
N ASP A 40 -2.15 -2.62 -16.28
CA ASP A 40 -2.74 -2.85 -14.95
C ASP A 40 -4.02 -2.02 -14.71
N LEU A 41 -4.40 -1.12 -15.62
CA LEU A 41 -5.65 -0.39 -15.48
C LEU A 41 -6.84 -1.29 -15.86
N PRO A 42 -7.93 -1.27 -15.08
CA PRO A 42 -9.17 -1.97 -15.43
C PRO A 42 -9.89 -1.19 -16.54
N ILE A 43 -9.40 -1.31 -17.76
CA ILE A 43 -9.99 -0.68 -18.95
C ILE A 43 -10.74 -1.73 -19.74
N ASP A 44 -11.97 -2.02 -19.32
CA ASP A 44 -12.88 -2.88 -20.07
C ASP A 44 -13.76 -2.04 -20.99
N GLY A 45 -13.71 -2.29 -22.30
CA GLY A 45 -14.63 -1.69 -23.26
C GLY A 45 -14.10 -1.59 -24.70
N THR A 46 -15.03 -1.69 -25.65
CA THR A 46 -14.76 -1.37 -27.06
C THR A 46 -14.88 0.15 -27.24
N PHE A 47 -13.74 0.83 -27.41
CA PHE A 47 -13.74 2.29 -27.58
C PHE A 47 -13.82 2.65 -29.06
N GLU A 48 -14.95 3.23 -29.49
CA GLU A 48 -15.10 3.76 -30.86
C GLU A 48 -14.24 5.02 -31.11
N ASN A 49 -13.74 5.67 -30.05
CA ASN A 49 -13.08 6.97 -30.16
C ASN A 49 -11.83 7.07 -29.27
N THR A 50 -10.67 7.37 -29.88
CA THR A 50 -9.36 7.45 -29.20
C THR A 50 -9.33 8.48 -28.06
N LYS A 51 -10.07 9.58 -28.18
CA LYS A 51 -10.12 10.63 -27.14
C LYS A 51 -10.78 10.13 -25.85
N ASN A 52 -11.89 9.40 -25.99
CA ASN A 52 -12.61 8.82 -24.85
C ASN A 52 -11.76 7.75 -24.14
N TYR A 53 -10.98 6.99 -24.89
CA TYR A 53 -10.04 6.02 -24.34
C TYR A 53 -8.94 6.71 -23.51
N MET A 54 -8.30 7.76 -24.03
CA MET A 54 -7.26 8.49 -23.31
C MET A 54 -7.77 9.16 -22.01
N ASP A 55 -9.00 9.69 -22.02
CA ASP A 55 -9.61 10.25 -20.82
C ASP A 55 -9.92 9.17 -19.77
N LEU A 56 -10.34 7.98 -20.19
CA LEU A 56 -10.59 6.87 -19.28
C LEU A 56 -9.29 6.35 -18.66
N VAL A 57 -8.24 6.23 -19.47
CA VAL A 57 -6.89 5.85 -19.04
C VAL A 57 -6.40 6.80 -17.94
N ARG A 58 -6.43 8.12 -18.17
CA ARG A 58 -6.00 9.10 -17.16
C ARG A 58 -6.79 9.00 -15.86
N ARG A 59 -8.11 8.78 -15.95
CA ARG A 59 -8.96 8.57 -14.77
C ARG A 59 -8.58 7.29 -14.01
N GLY A 60 -8.28 6.22 -14.73
CA GLY A 60 -7.80 4.95 -14.15
C GLY A 60 -6.48 5.13 -13.39
N PHE A 61 -5.50 5.80 -13.99
CA PHE A 61 -4.22 6.13 -13.35
C PHE A 61 -4.42 6.90 -12.05
N LYS A 62 -5.23 7.96 -12.09
CA LYS A 62 -5.49 8.81 -10.92
C LYS A 62 -6.19 8.03 -9.81
N THR A 63 -7.17 7.20 -10.16
CA THR A 63 -7.91 6.38 -9.18
C THR A 63 -7.00 5.36 -8.50
N ASN A 64 -6.20 4.63 -9.28
CA ASN A 64 -5.24 3.65 -8.76
C ASN A 64 -4.15 4.31 -7.91
N ALA A 65 -3.64 5.48 -8.31
CA ALA A 65 -2.69 6.25 -7.51
C ALA A 65 -3.24 6.58 -6.12
N PHE A 66 -4.48 7.10 -6.04
CA PHE A 66 -5.12 7.41 -4.76
C PHE A 66 -5.36 6.16 -3.91
N ASN A 67 -5.78 5.05 -4.51
CA ASN A 67 -5.95 3.79 -3.80
C ASN A 67 -4.63 3.29 -3.20
N CYS A 68 -3.53 3.35 -3.96
CA CYS A 68 -2.19 3.00 -3.47
C CYS A 68 -1.73 3.93 -2.34
N PHE A 69 -1.98 5.25 -2.42
CA PHE A 69 -1.63 6.17 -1.34
C PHE A 69 -2.45 5.94 -0.07
N ILE A 70 -3.76 5.67 -0.19
CA ILE A 70 -4.60 5.32 0.95
C ILE A 70 -4.12 4.01 1.58
N ALA A 71 -3.80 2.99 0.77
CA ALA A 71 -3.24 1.74 1.26
C ALA A 71 -1.89 1.97 1.98
N ALA A 72 -1.01 2.82 1.43
CA ALA A 72 0.25 3.19 2.09
C ALA A 72 0.00 3.83 3.46
N CYS A 73 -0.99 4.73 3.60
CA CYS A 73 -1.39 5.29 4.89
C CYS A 73 -1.86 4.22 5.88
N LEU A 74 -2.63 3.22 5.42
CA LEU A 74 -3.04 2.10 6.27
C LEU A 74 -1.84 1.27 6.74
N TYR A 75 -0.87 1.03 5.86
CA TYR A 75 0.38 0.34 6.20
C TYR A 75 1.23 1.12 7.22
N ILE A 76 1.23 2.46 7.18
CA ILE A 76 1.86 3.29 8.21
C ILE A 76 1.16 3.10 9.57
N ALA A 77 -0.17 3.07 9.57
CA ALA A 77 -0.94 2.86 10.80
C ALA A 77 -0.68 1.47 11.40
N THR A 78 -0.67 0.41 10.58
CA THR A 78 -0.36 -0.96 11.05
C THR A 78 1.09 -1.09 11.52
N LEU A 79 2.03 -0.40 10.87
CA LEU A 79 3.42 -0.32 11.33
C LEU A 79 3.52 0.35 12.70
N GLY A 80 2.81 1.46 12.93
CA GLY A 80 2.74 2.13 14.23
C GLY A 80 2.18 1.23 15.33
N VAL A 81 1.08 0.53 15.05
CA VAL A 81 0.46 -0.41 16.00
C VAL A 81 1.38 -1.60 16.28
N SER A 82 1.99 -2.20 15.27
CA SER A 82 2.91 -3.33 15.45
C SER A 82 4.19 -2.93 16.17
N ALA A 83 4.73 -1.73 15.93
CA ALA A 83 5.86 -1.19 16.68
C ALA A 83 5.49 -0.98 18.17
N TRP A 84 4.30 -0.45 18.45
CA TRP A 84 3.78 -0.31 19.81
C TRP A 84 3.62 -1.68 20.51
N GLN A 85 3.06 -2.67 19.82
CA GLN A 85 2.92 -4.04 20.33
C GLN A 85 4.30 -4.69 20.56
N PHE A 86 5.27 -4.49 19.66
CA PHE A 86 6.63 -4.98 19.81
C PHE A 86 7.31 -4.39 21.04
N TYR A 87 7.19 -3.07 21.24
CA TYR A 87 7.75 -2.38 22.40
C TYR A 87 7.15 -2.87 23.72
N LEU A 88 5.84 -3.11 23.78
CA LEU A 88 5.18 -3.68 24.97
C LEU A 88 5.61 -5.14 25.22
N ASN A 89 5.70 -5.96 24.17
CA ASN A 89 6.11 -7.37 24.27
C ASN A 89 7.56 -7.52 24.72
N GLN A 90 8.47 -6.65 24.27
CA GLN A 90 9.86 -6.65 24.75
C GLN A 90 9.92 -6.51 26.27
N LYS A 91 9.18 -5.56 26.86
CA LYS A 91 9.22 -5.33 28.32
C LYS A 91 8.76 -6.57 29.09
N THR A 92 7.69 -7.23 28.64
CA THR A 92 7.19 -8.43 29.30
C THR A 92 8.15 -9.62 29.19
N THR A 93 8.88 -9.76 28.07
CA THR A 93 9.87 -10.85 27.89
C THR A 93 11.18 -10.62 28.65
N TYR A 94 11.59 -9.37 28.93
CA TYR A 94 12.81 -9.07 29.70
C TYR A 94 12.59 -8.94 31.21
N GLN A 95 11.35 -9.05 31.70
CA GLN A 95 11.02 -9.05 33.15
C GLN A 95 10.91 -10.46 33.75
N VAL A 96 11.52 -11.47 33.14
CA VAL A 96 11.69 -12.82 33.69
C VAL A 96 13.13 -13.03 34.13
#